data_AF-A0A960T2Y5-F1
#
_entry.id   AF-A0A960T2Y5-F1
#
_cell.length_a   1.000
_cell.length_b   1.000
_cell.length_c   1.000
_cell.angle_alpha   90.00
_cell.angle_beta   90.00
_cell.angle_gamma   90.00
#
_symmetry.space_group_name_H-M   'P 1'
#
loop_
_entity.id
_entity.type
_entity.pdbx_description
1 polymer ?
#
loop_
_entity_poly.entity_id
_entity_poly.type
_entity_poly.pdbx_seq_one_letter_code
_entity_poly.pdbx_strand_id
1 'polypeptide(L)'
;MKPLLVTAMFAALTSGTPLHAALTINGNGNSGFGGVVGNGSLSVTDDGTNLTFTFTRGTSSFNDTLVIYFDTTVGGATALPTSGEIGSPFVGRRAIVNEYGSGFTFSSGFGSDFAFALKANGSASNHLFTTPSGANANT
;
A
#
# COMPACT_ATOMS: atom_id res chain seq x y z
N MET A 1 -23.86 56.06 30.91
CA MET A 1 -22.56 56.68 30.58
C MET A 1 -21.47 55.63 30.84
N LYS A 2 -20.59 55.39 29.83
CA LYS A 2 -19.34 54.59 29.70
C LYS A 2 -18.77 53.77 30.90
N PRO A 3 -18.01 52.67 30.67
CA PRO A 3 -17.18 52.43 29.48
C PRO A 3 -17.29 51.06 28.78
N LEU A 4 -16.92 51.13 27.50
CA LEU A 4 -16.67 50.05 26.56
C LEU A 4 -15.28 49.44 26.87
N LEU A 5 -15.18 48.12 27.06
CA LEU A 5 -13.89 47.42 27.11
C LEU A 5 -13.64 46.76 25.76
N VAL A 6 -12.76 47.37 24.97
CA VAL A 6 -12.15 46.75 23.78
C VAL A 6 -10.83 46.15 24.25
N THR A 7 -10.73 44.83 24.24
CA THR A 7 -9.44 44.13 24.31
C THR A 7 -9.37 43.18 23.12
N ALA A 8 -8.71 43.63 22.06
CA ALA A 8 -8.19 42.75 21.03
C ALA A 8 -6.98 42.01 21.62
N MET A 9 -6.91 40.69 21.47
CA MET A 9 -5.65 39.98 21.65
C MET A 9 -5.54 38.81 20.66
N PHE A 10 -4.70 39.06 19.66
CA PHE A 10 -3.85 38.16 18.90
C PHE A 10 -4.40 36.79 18.47
N ALA A 11 -4.66 36.69 17.15
CA ALA A 11 -4.61 35.43 16.44
C ALA A 11 -3.22 34.81 16.60
N ALA A 12 -3.10 33.77 17.43
CA ALA A 12 -2.01 32.83 17.32
C ALA A 12 -2.35 31.90 16.15
N LEU A 13 -1.97 32.30 14.93
CA LEU A 13 -1.79 31.35 13.84
C LEU A 13 -0.56 30.51 14.21
N THR A 14 -0.74 29.55 15.11
CA THR A 14 0.26 28.50 15.28
C THR A 14 0.24 27.74 13.97
N SER A 15 1.30 27.92 13.19
CA SER A 15 1.65 27.07 12.06
C SER A 15 1.53 25.62 12.50
N GLY A 16 0.37 25.01 12.21
CA GLY A 16 0.19 23.58 12.36
C GLY A 16 1.17 22.95 11.39
N THR A 17 2.28 22.43 11.90
CA THR A 17 3.03 21.42 11.16
C THR A 17 2.01 20.36 10.77
N PRO A 18 1.91 19.96 9.50
CA PRO A 18 0.99 18.90 9.11
C PRO A 18 1.22 17.73 10.07
N LEU A 19 0.15 17.30 10.74
CA LEU A 19 0.22 16.13 11.61
C LEU A 19 0.50 14.95 10.69
N HIS A 20 1.75 14.53 10.60
CA HIS A 20 2.12 13.38 9.78
C HIS A 20 1.53 12.14 10.42
N ALA A 21 0.56 11.52 9.75
CA ALA A 21 -0.02 10.27 10.22
C ALA A 21 0.99 9.15 9.97
N ALA A 22 1.37 8.45 11.03
CA ALA A 22 2.20 7.25 10.93
C ALA A 22 1.39 6.03 11.40
N LEU A 23 1.23 5.05 10.52
CA LEU A 23 0.58 3.77 10.80
C LEU A 23 1.64 2.67 10.77
N THR A 24 1.63 1.78 11.75
CA THR A 24 2.45 0.56 11.72
C THR A 24 1.55 -0.66 11.77
N ILE A 25 1.68 -1.52 10.77
CA ILE A 25 0.96 -2.78 10.62
C ILE A 25 1.96 -3.90 10.86
N ASN A 26 1.77 -4.66 11.94
CA ASN A 26 2.59 -5.83 12.21
C ASN A 26 2.07 -7.04 11.45
N GLY A 27 2.98 -7.93 11.05
CA GLY A 27 2.62 -9.24 10.53
C GLY A 27 1.90 -10.11 11.58
N ASN A 28 1.38 -11.25 11.14
CA ASN A 28 0.58 -12.16 11.95
C ASN A 28 1.38 -13.09 12.88
N GLY A 29 2.68 -12.87 13.06
CA GLY A 29 3.59 -13.67 13.89
C GLY A 29 4.01 -15.02 13.30
N ASN A 30 3.49 -15.41 12.13
CA ASN A 30 3.84 -16.70 11.53
C ASN A 30 5.32 -16.72 11.08
N SER A 31 6.02 -17.81 11.39
CA SER A 31 7.48 -17.97 11.16
C SER A 31 7.86 -18.99 10.07
N GLY A 32 6.88 -19.69 9.47
CA GLY A 32 7.10 -20.66 8.38
C GLY A 32 7.46 -20.00 7.04
N PHE A 33 6.95 -20.54 5.93
CA PHE A 33 7.20 -19.99 4.59
C PHE A 33 6.94 -18.47 4.50
N GLY A 34 5.84 -18.00 5.09
CA GLY A 34 5.50 -16.57 5.14
C GLY A 34 6.27 -15.74 6.18
N GLY A 35 7.34 -16.27 6.79
CA GLY A 35 8.03 -15.65 7.93
C GLY A 35 8.61 -14.25 7.69
N VAL A 36 8.84 -13.89 6.43
CA VAL A 36 9.28 -12.55 6.03
C VAL A 36 8.21 -11.50 6.31
N VAL A 37 6.94 -11.80 5.99
CA VAL A 37 5.81 -10.91 6.23
C VAL A 37 5.25 -11.14 7.63
N GLY A 38 5.12 -12.40 8.04
CA GLY A 38 4.51 -12.78 9.32
C GLY A 38 5.22 -12.20 10.54
N ASN A 39 6.56 -12.17 10.56
CA ASN A 39 7.34 -11.50 11.61
C ASN A 39 7.87 -10.12 11.19
N GLY A 40 7.36 -9.58 10.08
CA GLY A 40 7.73 -8.25 9.58
C GLY A 40 6.75 -7.16 10.03
N SER A 41 6.96 -5.95 9.51
CA SER A 41 6.06 -4.82 9.71
C SER A 41 6.03 -3.90 8.49
N LEU A 42 4.88 -3.28 8.22
CA LEU A 42 4.74 -2.19 7.27
C LEU A 42 4.47 -0.89 8.03
N SER A 43 5.37 0.09 7.89
CA SER A 43 5.13 1.46 8.33
C SER A 43 4.69 2.31 7.16
N VAL A 44 3.63 3.09 7.35
CA VAL A 44 3.10 4.04 6.38
C VAL A 44 3.14 5.42 7.01
N THR A 45 3.76 6.38 6.34
CA THR A 45 3.74 7.79 6.76
C THR A 45 3.13 8.66 5.68
N ASP A 46 2.28 9.59 6.07
CA ASP A 46 1.63 10.57 5.20
C ASP A 46 2.07 11.99 5.60
N ASP A 47 2.64 12.75 4.65
CA ASP A 47 3.01 14.15 4.84
C ASP A 47 2.00 15.15 4.21
N GLY A 48 0.87 14.63 3.72
CA GLY A 48 -0.17 15.38 2.99
C GLY A 48 0.12 15.55 1.50
N THR A 49 1.31 15.16 1.03
CA THR A 49 1.71 15.16 -0.39
C THR A 49 2.18 13.77 -0.84
N ASN A 50 2.94 13.08 0.01
CA ASN A 50 3.55 11.80 -0.25
C ASN A 50 3.10 10.78 0.80
N LEU A 51 2.78 9.58 0.31
CA LEU A 51 2.71 8.39 1.14
C LEU A 51 4.03 7.64 1.03
N THR A 52 4.70 7.46 2.17
CA THR A 52 5.94 6.67 2.26
C THR A 52 5.68 5.34 2.95
N PHE A 53 6.09 4.26 2.31
CA PHE A 53 5.93 2.89 2.80
C PHE A 53 7.30 2.31 3.15
N THR A 54 7.47 1.86 4.40
CA THR A 54 8.66 1.16 4.85
C THR A 54 8.29 -0.25 5.28
N PHE A 55 8.69 -1.24 4.49
CA PHE A 55 8.56 -2.64 4.86
C PHE A 55 9.83 -3.13 5.57
N THR A 56 9.70 -3.51 6.83
CA THR A 56 10.74 -4.19 7.60
C THR A 56 10.47 -5.68 7.53
N ARG A 57 11.36 -6.43 6.87
CA ARG A 57 11.25 -7.89 6.80
C ARG A 57 11.43 -8.52 8.18
N GLY A 58 10.76 -9.65 8.37
CA GLY A 58 11.07 -10.60 9.44
C GLY A 58 12.43 -11.28 9.23
N THR A 59 12.72 -12.29 10.05
CA THR A 59 14.04 -12.94 10.11
C THR A 59 14.38 -13.80 8.88
N SER A 60 13.39 -14.18 8.08
CA SER A 60 13.58 -15.02 6.88
C SER A 60 14.07 -14.24 5.65
N SER A 61 14.51 -14.98 4.62
CA SER A 61 14.96 -14.44 3.34
C SER A 61 13.77 -13.98 2.49
N PHE A 62 13.85 -12.78 1.92
CA PHE A 62 12.79 -12.21 1.08
C PHE A 62 12.84 -12.78 -0.34
N ASN A 63 12.38 -14.02 -0.49
CA ASN A 63 12.49 -14.80 -1.74
C ASN A 63 11.28 -14.64 -2.66
N ASP A 64 10.18 -14.12 -2.14
CA ASP A 64 8.91 -13.94 -2.86
C ASP A 64 8.59 -12.45 -3.01
N THR A 65 7.92 -12.11 -4.11
CA THR A 65 7.49 -10.73 -4.35
C THR A 65 6.33 -10.41 -3.41
N LEU A 66 6.45 -9.31 -2.65
CA LEU A 66 5.34 -8.78 -1.86
C LEU A 66 4.52 -7.83 -2.72
N VAL A 67 3.22 -8.01 -2.74
CA VAL A 67 2.29 -7.10 -3.42
C VAL A 67 1.46 -6.34 -2.39
N ILE A 68 1.38 -5.02 -2.55
CA ILE A 68 0.54 -4.13 -1.74
C ILE A 68 -0.49 -3.50 -2.69
N TYR A 69 -1.78 -3.60 -2.34
CA TYR A 69 -2.89 -3.04 -3.10
C TYR A 69 -3.37 -1.74 -2.48
N PHE A 70 -3.78 -0.79 -3.32
CA PHE A 70 -4.28 0.51 -2.91
C PHE A 70 -5.68 0.73 -3.47
N ASP A 71 -6.62 1.01 -2.57
CA ASP A 71 -7.93 1.56 -2.88
C ASP A 71 -7.85 3.06 -2.61
N THR A 72 -7.89 3.86 -3.67
CA THR A 72 -7.67 5.31 -3.64
C THR A 72 -8.91 6.11 -4.01
N THR A 73 -9.86 5.48 -4.71
CA THR A 73 -11.09 6.07 -5.20
C THR A 73 -12.22 5.05 -5.19
N VAL A 74 -13.47 5.52 -5.16
CA VAL A 74 -14.63 4.62 -5.25
C VAL A 74 -14.60 3.87 -6.58
N GLY A 75 -14.50 2.54 -6.53
CA GLY A 75 -14.46 1.70 -7.72
C GLY A 75 -13.41 0.60 -7.57
N GLY A 76 -12.64 0.36 -8.64
CA GLY A 76 -11.49 -0.55 -8.60
C GLY A 76 -11.80 -2.04 -8.80
N ALA A 77 -10.73 -2.83 -8.82
CA ALA A 77 -10.75 -4.27 -8.94
C ALA A 77 -11.17 -4.92 -7.61
N THR A 78 -12.28 -5.65 -7.61
CA THR A 78 -12.77 -6.38 -6.43
C THR A 78 -12.29 -7.83 -6.39
N ALA A 79 -11.73 -8.31 -7.50
CA ALA A 79 -11.09 -9.61 -7.60
C ALA A 79 -9.96 -9.54 -8.61
N LEU A 80 -8.94 -10.38 -8.42
CA LEU A 80 -7.88 -10.56 -9.40
C LEU A 80 -8.03 -11.93 -10.08
N PRO A 81 -8.01 -11.97 -11.42
CA PRO A 81 -8.22 -13.21 -12.16
C PRO A 81 -7.05 -14.15 -11.93
N THR A 82 -7.30 -15.46 -12.02
CA THR A 82 -6.28 -16.53 -12.01
C THR A 82 -5.35 -16.50 -13.22
N SER A 83 -5.66 -15.70 -14.23
CA SER A 83 -4.99 -15.72 -15.53
C SER A 83 -5.17 -14.38 -16.24
N GLY A 84 -4.16 -13.98 -17.01
CA GLY A 84 -4.19 -12.70 -17.73
C GLY A 84 -2.83 -12.07 -17.99
N GLU A 85 -1.81 -12.46 -17.22
CA GLU A 85 -0.43 -11.96 -17.36
C GLU A 85 0.59 -13.10 -17.52
N ILE A 86 0.12 -14.28 -17.93
CA ILE A 86 0.98 -15.45 -18.13
C ILE A 86 2.07 -15.09 -19.14
N GLY A 87 3.33 -15.21 -18.74
CA GLY A 87 4.48 -14.88 -19.60
C GLY A 87 4.84 -13.39 -19.68
N SER A 88 4.26 -12.51 -18.85
CA SER A 88 4.72 -11.12 -18.76
C SER A 88 6.23 -11.07 -18.41
N PRO A 89 7.05 -10.21 -19.03
CA PRO A 89 8.46 -10.07 -18.63
C PRO A 89 8.62 -9.47 -17.23
N PHE A 90 7.56 -8.86 -16.68
CA PHE A 90 7.58 -8.20 -15.39
C PHE A 90 7.10 -9.12 -14.28
N VAL A 91 8.02 -9.65 -13.47
CA VAL A 91 7.72 -10.58 -12.36
C VAL A 91 6.69 -10.00 -11.39
N GLY A 92 6.75 -8.69 -11.11
CA GLY A 92 5.78 -8.03 -10.23
C GLY A 92 4.35 -8.07 -10.74
N ARG A 93 4.15 -7.99 -12.06
CA ARG A 93 2.82 -8.05 -12.70
C ARG A 93 2.21 -9.45 -12.60
N ARG A 94 3.06 -10.47 -12.73
CA ARG A 94 2.68 -11.88 -12.53
C ARG A 94 2.31 -12.16 -11.07
N ALA A 95 3.03 -11.55 -10.13
CA ALA A 95 2.69 -11.65 -8.71
C ALA A 95 1.34 -10.98 -8.38
N ILE A 96 1.05 -9.83 -9.00
CA ILE A 96 -0.23 -9.11 -8.82
C ILE A 96 -1.43 -9.96 -9.22
N VAL A 97 -1.41 -10.57 -10.40
CA VAL A 97 -2.53 -11.44 -10.82
C VAL A 97 -2.43 -12.86 -10.25
N ASN A 98 -1.45 -13.13 -9.40
CA ASN A 98 -1.18 -14.45 -8.86
C ASN A 98 -1.12 -15.54 -9.96
N GLU A 99 -0.26 -15.33 -10.98
CA GLU A 99 -0.17 -16.13 -12.22
C GLU A 99 -0.20 -17.66 -12.02
N TYR A 100 0.43 -18.16 -10.95
CA TYR A 100 0.55 -19.59 -10.65
C TYR A 100 -0.34 -20.05 -9.49
N GLY A 101 -1.22 -19.19 -8.99
CA GLY A 101 -2.08 -19.46 -7.85
C GLY A 101 -3.57 -19.34 -8.18
N SER A 102 -4.39 -19.42 -7.13
CA SER A 102 -5.81 -19.13 -7.24
C SER A 102 -6.03 -17.61 -7.24
N GLY A 103 -6.95 -17.15 -8.08
CA GLY A 103 -7.47 -15.80 -8.01
C GLY A 103 -8.08 -15.59 -6.63
N PHE A 104 -8.08 -14.34 -6.19
CA PHE A 104 -8.60 -13.99 -4.88
C PHE A 104 -9.53 -12.78 -5.00
N THR A 105 -10.50 -12.73 -4.09
CA THR A 105 -11.46 -11.64 -3.97
C THR A 105 -11.06 -10.79 -2.78
N PHE A 106 -11.09 -9.47 -2.95
CA PHE A 106 -10.90 -8.56 -1.83
C PHE A 106 -12.11 -8.58 -0.89
N SER A 107 -11.88 -8.20 0.37
CA SER A 107 -12.97 -8.01 1.32
C SER A 107 -13.98 -6.98 0.80
N SER A 108 -15.25 -7.15 1.16
CA SER A 108 -16.29 -6.18 0.80
C SER A 108 -15.89 -4.76 1.22
N GLY A 109 -16.06 -3.80 0.32
CA GLY A 109 -15.69 -2.40 0.54
C GLY A 109 -14.24 -2.05 0.20
N PHE A 110 -13.45 -2.99 -0.34
CA PHE A 110 -12.13 -2.72 -0.90
C PHE A 110 -12.13 -2.96 -2.42
N GLY A 111 -11.75 -1.95 -3.17
CA GLY A 111 -11.56 -2.02 -4.61
C GLY A 111 -10.20 -1.47 -5.02
N SER A 112 -9.34 -2.34 -5.53
CA SER A 112 -7.97 -1.95 -5.85
C SER A 112 -7.92 -1.07 -7.09
N ASP A 113 -7.27 0.10 -6.99
CA ASP A 113 -6.92 0.98 -8.11
C ASP A 113 -5.46 0.84 -8.55
N PHE A 114 -4.57 0.54 -7.60
CA PHE A 114 -3.15 0.32 -7.86
C PHE A 114 -2.60 -0.88 -7.09
N ALA A 115 -1.55 -1.48 -7.62
CA ALA A 115 -0.73 -2.46 -6.92
C ALA A 115 0.76 -2.14 -7.04
N PHE A 116 1.45 -2.18 -5.91
CA PHE A 116 2.89 -2.08 -5.84
C PHE A 116 3.51 -3.45 -5.55
N ALA A 117 4.34 -3.91 -6.47
CA ALA A 117 5.14 -5.11 -6.32
C ALA A 117 6.54 -4.76 -5.82
N LEU A 118 6.80 -5.09 -4.56
CA LEU A 118 8.12 -5.02 -3.95
C LEU A 118 8.91 -6.29 -4.31
N LYS A 119 10.04 -6.09 -4.97
CA LYS A 119 10.85 -7.14 -5.58
C LYS A 119 11.46 -8.06 -4.53
N ALA A 120 11.42 -9.36 -4.81
CA ALA A 120 12.21 -10.33 -4.08
C ALA A 120 13.71 -10.12 -4.26
N ASN A 121 14.52 -10.75 -3.41
CA ASN A 121 15.95 -10.88 -3.61
C ASN A 121 16.25 -11.45 -5.01
N GLY A 122 17.18 -10.83 -5.73
CA GLY A 122 17.55 -11.24 -7.09
C GLY A 122 16.63 -10.74 -8.21
N SER A 123 15.50 -10.08 -7.91
CA SER A 123 14.66 -9.43 -8.93
C SER A 123 15.19 -8.05 -9.32
N ALA A 124 14.96 -7.64 -10.57
CA ALA A 124 15.56 -6.44 -11.16
C ALA A 124 15.00 -5.13 -10.57
N SER A 125 13.69 -5.00 -10.40
CA SER A 125 13.04 -3.73 -10.04
C SER A 125 11.76 -3.91 -9.23
N ASN A 126 11.36 -2.86 -8.50
CA ASN A 126 10.01 -2.70 -7.93
C ASN A 126 9.10 -2.06 -8.99
N HIS A 127 7.80 -2.35 -8.94
CA HIS A 127 6.86 -1.86 -9.96
C HIS A 127 5.56 -1.37 -9.31
N LEU A 128 5.05 -0.24 -9.78
CA LEU A 128 3.70 0.23 -9.51
C LEU A 128 2.87 0.02 -10.77
N PHE A 129 1.70 -0.59 -10.63
CA PHE A 129 0.77 -0.80 -11.73
C PHE A 129 -0.62 -0.31 -11.34
N THR A 130 -1.38 0.20 -12.30
CA THR A 130 -2.84 0.31 -12.15
C THR A 130 -3.40 -1.10 -12.04
N THR A 131 -4.22 -1.38 -11.03
CA THR A 131 -4.97 -2.62 -10.98
C THR A 131 -6.19 -2.48 -11.86
N PRO A 132 -6.37 -3.41 -12.81
CA PRO A 132 -7.40 -3.25 -13.79
C PRO A 132 -8.79 -3.36 -13.16
N SER A 133 -9.69 -2.42 -13.46
CA SER A 133 -11.13 -2.64 -13.27
C SER A 133 -11.59 -3.70 -14.28
N GLY A 134 -11.37 -4.98 -13.97
CA GLY A 134 -11.84 -6.12 -14.76
C GLY A 134 -11.06 -6.53 -16.02
N ALA A 135 -9.89 -5.97 -16.35
CA ALA A 135 -9.09 -6.41 -17.50
C ALA A 135 -7.58 -6.06 -17.44
N ASN A 136 -6.70 -7.06 -17.31
CA ASN A 136 -5.26 -7.05 -17.67
C ASN A 136 -4.69 -5.67 -18.06
N ALA A 137 -4.27 -4.86 -17.08
CA ALA A 137 -3.89 -3.48 -17.32
C ALA A 137 -2.44 -3.39 -17.82
N ASN A 138 -2.18 -3.71 -19.09
CA ASN A 138 -0.93 -3.33 -19.75
C ASN A 138 -0.93 -1.82 -20.04
N THR A 139 -0.42 -1.03 -19.10
CA THR A 139 0.18 0.28 -19.32
C THR A 139 1.46 0.36 -18.53
#